data_AF-A0A0F9B1H5-F1
#
_entry.id   AF-A0A0F9B1H5-F1
#
_cell.length_a   1.000
_cell.length_b   1.000
_cell.length_c   1.000
_cell.angle_alpha   90.00
_cell.angle_beta   90.00
_cell.angle_gamma   90.00
#
_symmetry.space_group_name_H-M   'P 1'
#
loop_
_entity.id
_entity.type
_entity.pdbx_description
1 polymer ?
#
loop_
_entity_poly.entity_id
_entity_poly.type
_entity_poly.pdbx_seq_one_letter_code
_entity_poly.pdbx_strand_id
1 'polypeptide(L)'
;DLAETKQGQITKTIELKFTRSVLTENETRAALLNAGLEQAEVAELMEVWNIKKDARLFTPSMDDLKRWFNSGFMTEEMFKAELAAEGVPDRYVTYYVRDTIPETEAAKIRELTKSDVLATFRLGLISETDTRARLTALGYVEADITLLIAKNTPTLAPDKVRELSKADVLKAFKTGLIDGPEARARLAALGYGEDEIDILMVL
;
A
#
# COMPACT_ATOMS: atom_id res chain seq x y z
N ASP A 1 -23.40 -40.54 36.69
CA ASP A 1 -22.01 -40.48 37.20
C ASP A 1 -21.45 -39.07 37.33
N LEU A 2 -21.47 -38.51 38.53
CA LEU A 2 -20.84 -37.21 38.84
C LEU A 2 -19.29 -37.27 38.82
N ALA A 3 -18.72 -38.46 39.03
CA ALA A 3 -17.27 -38.69 39.04
C ALA A 3 -16.65 -38.56 37.64
N GLU A 4 -17.24 -39.20 36.63
CA GLU A 4 -16.80 -39.09 35.22
C GLU A 4 -16.87 -37.64 34.72
N THR A 5 -17.91 -36.90 35.13
CA THR A 5 -18.07 -35.49 34.75
C THR A 5 -16.98 -34.59 35.35
N LYS A 6 -16.57 -34.85 36.59
CA LYS A 6 -15.52 -34.09 37.29
C LYS A 6 -14.12 -34.42 36.77
N GLN A 7 -13.84 -35.69 36.51
CA GLN A 7 -12.57 -36.14 35.93
C GLN A 7 -12.37 -35.52 34.53
N GLY A 8 -13.41 -35.53 33.68
CA GLY A 8 -13.36 -34.89 32.36
C GLY A 8 -13.07 -33.38 32.40
N GLN A 9 -13.58 -32.65 33.40
CA GLN A 9 -13.27 -31.22 33.58
C GLN A 9 -11.81 -30.97 34.00
N ILE A 10 -11.28 -31.83 34.86
CA ILE A 10 -9.88 -31.77 35.32
C ILE A 10 -8.95 -32.03 34.13
N THR A 11 -9.21 -33.08 33.34
CA THR A 11 -8.44 -33.43 32.15
C THR A 11 -8.40 -32.29 31.14
N LYS A 12 -9.54 -31.66 30.83
CA LYS A 12 -9.59 -30.47 29.94
C LYS A 12 -8.77 -29.29 30.47
N THR A 13 -8.77 -29.09 31.79
CA THR A 13 -7.98 -28.02 32.40
C THR A 13 -6.48 -28.28 32.27
N ILE A 14 -6.06 -29.54 32.43
CA ILE A 14 -4.67 -29.95 32.28
C ILE A 14 -4.23 -29.85 30.81
N GLU A 15 -5.06 -30.28 29.86
CA GLU A 15 -4.84 -30.12 28.40
C GLU A 15 -4.54 -28.67 28.04
N LEU A 16 -5.37 -27.73 28.52
CA LEU A 16 -5.23 -26.32 28.23
C LEU A 16 -3.91 -25.76 28.77
N LYS A 17 -3.51 -26.15 29.97
CA LYS A 17 -2.24 -25.72 30.58
C LYS A 17 -1.04 -26.29 29.82
N PHE A 18 -1.09 -27.55 29.42
CA PHE A 18 -0.01 -28.20 28.69
C PHE A 18 0.19 -27.62 27.29
N THR A 19 -0.88 -27.50 26.51
CA THR A 19 -0.84 -26.91 25.16
C THR A 19 -0.42 -25.44 25.17
N ARG A 20 -0.60 -24.73 26.30
CA ARG A 20 -0.10 -23.36 26.54
C ARG A 20 1.33 -23.28 27.09
N SER A 21 2.04 -24.41 27.18
CA SER A 21 3.39 -24.47 27.77
C SER A 21 3.45 -24.00 29.23
N VAL A 22 2.33 -24.03 29.95
CA VAL A 22 2.28 -23.73 31.40
C VAL A 22 2.73 -24.95 32.22
N LEU A 23 2.48 -26.16 31.71
CA LEU A 23 2.99 -27.40 32.29
C LEU A 23 3.99 -28.04 31.35
N THR A 24 5.04 -28.61 31.93
CA THR A 24 5.96 -29.52 31.23
C THR A 24 5.28 -30.89 31.00
N GLU A 25 5.86 -31.71 30.12
CA GLU A 25 5.36 -33.07 29.87
C GLU A 25 5.33 -33.91 31.15
N ASN A 26 6.38 -33.85 31.98
CA ASN A 26 6.46 -34.60 33.23
C ASN A 26 5.40 -34.16 34.25
N GLU A 27 5.19 -32.86 34.40
CA GLU A 27 4.16 -32.32 35.31
C GLU A 27 2.74 -32.65 34.82
N THR A 28 2.52 -32.66 33.51
CA THR A 28 1.24 -33.01 32.89
C THR A 28 0.92 -34.48 33.12
N ARG A 29 1.88 -35.38 32.89
CA ARG A 29 1.75 -36.82 33.19
C ARG A 29 1.44 -37.06 34.65
N ALA A 30 2.17 -36.42 35.56
CA ALA A 30 1.92 -36.53 37.00
C ALA A 30 0.53 -36.01 37.40
N ALA A 31 0.08 -34.90 36.82
CA ALA A 31 -1.24 -34.34 37.09
C ALA A 31 -2.39 -35.24 36.60
N LEU A 32 -2.22 -35.92 35.46
CA LEU A 32 -3.24 -36.84 34.92
C LEU A 32 -3.32 -38.14 35.74
N LEU A 33 -2.18 -38.70 36.14
CA LEU A 33 -2.15 -39.86 37.05
C LEU A 33 -2.82 -39.53 38.39
N ASN A 34 -2.52 -38.35 38.95
CA ASN A 34 -3.17 -37.86 40.18
C ASN A 34 -4.67 -37.58 40.01
N ALA A 35 -5.12 -37.33 38.77
CA ALA A 35 -6.54 -37.21 38.43
C ALA A 35 -7.23 -38.58 38.24
N GLY A 36 -6.51 -39.68 38.43
CA GLY A 36 -7.05 -41.04 38.40
C GLY A 36 -7.07 -41.68 37.01
N LEU A 37 -6.31 -41.16 36.04
CA LEU A 37 -6.15 -41.79 34.73
C LEU A 37 -5.06 -42.87 34.80
N GLU A 38 -5.21 -43.93 34.00
CA GLU A 38 -4.22 -44.99 33.91
C GLU A 38 -3.01 -44.58 33.05
N GLN A 39 -1.86 -45.23 33.27
CA GLN A 39 -0.62 -44.88 32.57
C GLN A 39 -0.75 -45.00 31.03
N ALA A 40 -1.54 -45.98 30.55
CA ALA A 40 -1.81 -46.15 29.13
C ALA A 40 -2.63 -44.99 28.56
N GLU A 41 -3.71 -44.57 29.24
CA GLU A 41 -4.55 -43.44 28.84
C GLU A 41 -3.77 -42.13 28.84
N VAL A 42 -2.90 -41.94 29.84
CA VAL A 42 -2.01 -40.77 29.91
C VAL A 42 -1.07 -40.74 28.71
N ALA A 43 -0.50 -41.88 28.29
CA ALA A 43 0.38 -41.93 27.14
C ALA A 43 -0.34 -41.53 25.84
N GLU A 44 -1.55 -42.04 25.63
CA GLU A 44 -2.39 -41.71 24.47
C GLU A 44 -2.76 -40.21 24.45
N LEU A 45 -3.20 -39.65 25.58
CA LEU A 45 -3.50 -38.23 25.68
C LEU A 45 -2.28 -37.35 25.42
N MET A 46 -1.11 -37.73 25.94
CA MET A 46 0.12 -36.97 25.72
C MET A 46 0.55 -36.97 24.25
N GLU A 47 0.34 -38.07 23.52
CA GLU A 47 0.61 -38.11 22.07
C GLU A 47 -0.31 -37.14 21.31
N VAL A 48 -1.62 -37.21 21.55
CA VAL A 48 -2.60 -36.31 20.93
C VAL A 48 -2.30 -34.84 21.28
N TRP A 49 -1.95 -34.56 22.53
CA TRP A 49 -1.71 -33.20 22.99
C TRP A 49 -0.37 -32.63 22.52
N ASN A 50 0.65 -33.46 22.35
CA ASN A 50 1.91 -33.04 21.72
C ASN A 50 1.65 -32.64 20.26
N ILE A 51 0.89 -33.44 19.51
CA ILE A 51 0.49 -33.08 18.13
C ILE A 51 -0.27 -31.74 18.11
N LYS A 52 -1.22 -31.55 19.04
CA LYS A 52 -1.95 -30.27 19.17
C LYS A 52 -1.04 -29.10 19.53
N LYS A 53 -0.07 -29.33 20.43
CA LYS A 53 0.88 -28.31 20.88
C LYS A 53 1.84 -27.93 19.75
N ASP A 54 2.34 -28.91 19.01
CA ASP A 54 3.22 -28.68 17.86
C ASP A 54 2.49 -27.99 16.72
N ALA A 55 1.27 -28.41 16.40
CA ALA A 55 0.41 -27.72 15.44
C ALA A 55 0.23 -26.25 15.84
N ARG A 56 -0.05 -25.97 17.12
CA ARG A 56 -0.19 -24.61 17.63
C ARG A 56 1.12 -23.81 17.63
N LEU A 57 2.27 -24.46 17.87
CA LEU A 57 3.58 -23.81 17.74
C LEU A 57 3.90 -23.45 16.28
N PHE A 58 3.33 -24.19 15.32
CA PHE A 58 3.48 -23.94 13.90
C PHE A 58 2.41 -23.00 13.33
N THR A 59 1.29 -22.81 14.05
CA THR A 59 0.27 -21.83 13.70
C THR A 59 0.77 -20.42 14.06
N PRO A 60 0.88 -19.51 13.08
CA PRO A 60 1.23 -18.13 13.34
C PRO A 60 0.20 -17.49 14.28
N SER A 61 0.65 -16.70 15.25
CA SER A 61 -0.30 -15.91 16.05
C SER A 61 -0.94 -14.81 15.20
N MET A 62 -2.08 -14.27 15.65
CA MET A 62 -2.68 -13.07 15.05
C MET A 62 -1.64 -11.94 14.91
N ASP A 63 -0.76 -11.76 15.89
CA ASP A 63 0.28 -10.73 15.85
C ASP A 63 1.38 -11.04 14.80
N ASP A 64 1.70 -12.31 14.58
CA ASP A 64 2.60 -12.73 13.51
C ASP A 64 1.98 -12.49 12.13
N LEU A 65 0.71 -12.88 11.94
CA LEU A 65 -0.04 -12.64 10.70
C LEU A 65 -0.11 -11.14 10.40
N LYS A 66 -0.44 -10.33 11.41
CA LYS A 66 -0.47 -8.87 11.30
C LYS A 66 0.89 -8.29 10.92
N ARG A 67 1.97 -8.75 11.58
CA ARG A 67 3.33 -8.30 11.28
C ARG A 67 3.73 -8.64 9.85
N TRP A 68 3.45 -9.85 9.37
CA TRP A 68 3.82 -10.28 8.02
C TRP A 68 3.02 -9.59 6.92
N PHE A 69 1.73 -9.34 7.17
CA PHE A 69 0.90 -8.52 6.28
C PHE A 69 1.44 -7.08 6.20
N ASN A 70 1.77 -6.48 7.35
CA ASN A 70 2.35 -5.14 7.40
C ASN A 70 3.76 -5.02 6.84
N SER A 71 4.54 -6.10 6.86
CA SER A 71 5.87 -6.10 6.23
C SER A 71 5.81 -6.43 4.74
N GLY A 72 4.61 -6.62 4.15
CA GLY A 72 4.43 -6.99 2.75
C GLY A 72 4.91 -8.40 2.39
N PHE A 73 5.15 -9.27 3.38
CA PHE A 73 5.54 -10.68 3.17
C PHE A 73 4.32 -11.56 2.85
N MET A 74 3.11 -11.05 3.11
CA MET A 74 1.83 -11.72 2.94
C MET A 74 0.87 -10.81 2.17
N THR A 75 0.11 -11.36 1.22
CA THR A 75 -0.93 -10.59 0.50
C THR A 75 -2.20 -10.48 1.32
N GLU A 76 -3.10 -9.57 0.94
CA GLU A 76 -4.40 -9.43 1.60
C GLU A 76 -5.24 -10.71 1.50
N GLU A 77 -5.22 -11.39 0.35
CA GLU A 77 -5.92 -12.66 0.14
C GLU A 77 -5.38 -13.76 1.07
N MET A 78 -4.05 -13.83 1.23
CA MET A 78 -3.42 -14.77 2.15
C MET A 78 -3.79 -14.45 3.60
N PHE A 79 -3.73 -13.18 4.00
CA PHE A 79 -4.11 -12.76 5.34
C PHE A 79 -5.57 -13.08 5.66
N LYS A 80 -6.50 -12.83 4.73
CA LYS A 80 -7.91 -13.21 4.86
C LYS A 80 -8.10 -14.73 4.98
N ALA A 81 -7.38 -15.50 4.18
CA ALA A 81 -7.46 -16.96 4.19
C ALA A 81 -7.00 -17.54 5.55
N GLU A 82 -5.90 -17.03 6.11
CA GLU A 82 -5.40 -17.44 7.43
C GLU A 82 -6.40 -17.06 8.54
N LEU A 83 -6.98 -15.86 8.50
CA LEU A 83 -8.00 -15.45 9.47
C LEU A 83 -9.26 -16.34 9.41
N ALA A 84 -9.70 -16.69 8.20
CA ALA A 84 -10.83 -17.59 8.00
C ALA A 84 -10.52 -19.02 8.49
N ALA A 85 -9.30 -19.50 8.29
CA ALA A 85 -8.83 -20.81 8.78
C ALA A 85 -8.80 -20.87 10.32
N GLU A 86 -8.49 -19.75 10.98
CA GLU A 86 -8.60 -19.58 12.44
C GLU A 86 -10.06 -19.45 12.94
N GLY A 87 -11.04 -19.52 12.04
CA GLY A 87 -12.46 -19.44 12.37
C GLY A 87 -12.95 -18.01 12.66
N VAL A 88 -12.20 -16.98 12.28
CA VAL A 88 -12.64 -15.59 12.39
C VAL A 88 -13.80 -15.36 11.42
N PRO A 89 -14.99 -14.92 11.89
CA PRO A 89 -16.11 -14.63 10.99
C PRO A 89 -15.74 -13.53 9.98
N ASP A 90 -16.19 -13.66 8.73
CA ASP A 90 -15.91 -12.72 7.61
C ASP A 90 -16.07 -11.23 7.97
N ARG A 91 -17.09 -10.91 8.78
CA ARG A 91 -17.32 -9.55 9.26
C ARG A 91 -16.13 -8.98 10.03
N TYR A 92 -15.46 -9.81 10.82
CA TYR A 92 -14.28 -9.42 11.61
C TYR A 92 -13.01 -9.50 10.79
N VAL A 93 -12.90 -10.42 9.82
CA VAL A 93 -11.79 -10.46 8.86
C VAL A 93 -11.65 -9.10 8.17
N THR A 94 -12.77 -8.51 7.75
CA THR A 94 -12.81 -7.17 7.15
C THR A 94 -12.26 -6.09 8.09
N TYR A 95 -12.60 -6.16 9.39
CA TYR A 95 -12.06 -5.22 10.38
C TYR A 95 -10.58 -5.43 10.64
N TYR A 96 -10.09 -6.68 10.69
CA TYR A 96 -8.68 -6.98 10.87
C TYR A 96 -7.84 -6.48 9.69
N VAL A 97 -8.30 -6.67 8.45
CA VAL A 97 -7.63 -6.09 7.27
C VAL A 97 -7.52 -4.57 7.40
N ARG A 98 -8.63 -3.89 7.75
CA ARG A 98 -8.67 -2.43 7.89
C ARG A 98 -7.81 -1.88 9.03
N ASP A 99 -7.78 -2.60 10.15
CA ASP A 99 -7.02 -2.25 11.37
C ASP A 99 -5.51 -2.49 11.21
N THR A 100 -5.17 -3.53 10.45
CA THR A 100 -3.78 -3.98 10.35
C THR A 100 -2.99 -3.11 9.40
N ILE A 101 -3.58 -2.62 8.31
CA ILE A 101 -2.93 -1.68 7.38
C ILE A 101 -2.56 -0.40 8.15
N PRO A 102 -1.27 -0.12 8.40
CA PRO A 102 -0.88 1.14 9.00
C PRO A 102 -1.27 2.27 8.04
N GLU A 103 -1.76 3.36 8.61
CA GLU A 103 -2.21 4.57 7.92
C GLU A 103 -1.17 5.14 6.93
N THR A 104 0.08 4.70 7.05
CA THR A 104 1.23 5.03 6.21
C THR A 104 1.31 4.30 4.87
N GLU A 105 0.67 3.14 4.69
CA GLU A 105 0.63 2.40 3.41
C GLU A 105 -0.72 2.46 2.68
N ALA A 106 -1.79 2.83 3.41
CA ALA A 106 -3.03 3.30 2.81
C ALA A 106 -2.84 4.54 1.92
N ALA A 107 -1.69 5.22 2.00
CA ALA A 107 -1.30 6.30 1.10
C ALA A 107 -0.71 5.82 -0.25
N LYS A 108 -0.22 4.57 -0.36
CA LYS A 108 0.41 4.04 -1.58
C LYS A 108 -0.53 3.21 -2.46
N ILE A 109 -1.60 2.64 -1.88
CA ILE A 109 -2.67 1.93 -2.61
C ILE A 109 -3.96 2.77 -2.64
N ARG A 110 -3.85 4.10 -2.52
CA ARG A 110 -4.89 4.94 -3.10
C ARG A 110 -4.70 4.85 -4.60
N GLU A 111 -5.56 4.07 -5.27
CA GLU A 111 -6.02 4.49 -6.59
C GLU A 111 -6.25 5.99 -6.47
N LEU A 112 -5.50 6.79 -7.24
CA LEU A 112 -5.64 8.24 -7.19
C LEU A 112 -7.13 8.53 -7.28
N THR A 113 -7.72 9.13 -6.26
CA THR A 113 -9.13 9.47 -6.36
C THR A 113 -9.27 10.45 -7.52
N LYS A 114 -10.46 10.57 -8.11
CA LYS A 114 -10.72 11.63 -9.09
C LYS A 114 -10.20 12.99 -8.60
N SER A 115 -10.33 13.28 -7.31
CA SER A 115 -9.82 14.51 -6.69
C SER A 115 -8.29 14.62 -6.70
N ASP A 116 -7.57 13.52 -6.46
CA ASP A 116 -6.11 13.48 -6.47
C ASP A 116 -5.54 13.58 -7.89
N VAL A 117 -6.14 12.89 -8.86
CA VAL A 117 -5.80 13.03 -10.29
C VAL A 117 -6.00 14.46 -10.75
N LEU A 118 -7.14 15.07 -10.43
CA LEU A 118 -7.44 16.44 -10.83
C LEU A 118 -6.60 17.47 -10.06
N ALA A 119 -6.21 17.20 -8.80
CA ALA A 119 -5.33 18.06 -8.05
C ALA A 119 -3.90 18.04 -8.61
N THR A 120 -3.38 16.87 -8.95
CA THR A 120 -2.05 16.73 -9.56
C THR A 120 -2.00 17.31 -10.97
N PHE A 121 -3.10 17.21 -11.74
CA PHE A 121 -3.26 17.92 -13.02
C PHE A 121 -3.30 19.45 -12.84
N ARG A 122 -4.08 19.97 -11.87
CA ARG A 122 -4.10 21.41 -11.51
C ARG A 122 -2.73 21.94 -11.11
N LEU A 123 -1.90 21.10 -10.49
CA LEU A 123 -0.52 21.43 -10.09
C LEU A 123 0.50 21.26 -11.24
N GLY A 124 0.07 20.81 -12.43
CA GLY A 124 0.95 20.58 -13.59
C GLY A 124 1.93 19.42 -13.43
N LEU A 125 1.70 18.53 -12.46
CA LEU A 125 2.59 17.40 -12.16
C LEU A 125 2.41 16.22 -13.12
N ILE A 126 1.28 16.18 -13.81
CA ILE A 126 0.92 15.16 -14.81
C ILE A 126 0.31 15.82 -16.04
N SER A 127 0.49 15.22 -17.23
CA SER A 127 -0.03 15.78 -18.48
C SER A 127 -1.55 15.57 -18.62
N GLU A 128 -2.18 16.27 -19.57
CA GLU A 128 -3.58 16.03 -19.92
C GLU A 128 -3.79 14.57 -20.37
N THR A 129 -2.87 14.03 -21.17
CA THR A 129 -2.90 12.63 -21.63
C THR A 129 -2.85 11.64 -20.47
N ASP A 130 -1.96 11.88 -19.49
CA ASP A 130 -1.85 11.04 -18.29
C ASP A 130 -3.10 11.16 -17.41
N THR A 131 -3.66 12.37 -17.30
CA THR A 131 -4.89 12.66 -16.56
C THR A 131 -6.06 11.90 -17.17
N ARG A 132 -6.18 11.91 -18.52
CA ARG A 132 -7.22 11.20 -19.27
C ARG A 132 -7.11 9.69 -19.05
N ALA A 133 -5.92 9.10 -19.23
CA ALA A 133 -5.69 7.68 -19.00
C ALA A 133 -6.06 7.23 -17.58
N ARG A 134 -5.71 8.04 -16.57
CA ARG A 134 -6.01 7.76 -15.16
C ARG A 134 -7.50 7.89 -14.84
N LEU A 135 -8.20 8.88 -15.39
CA LEU A 135 -9.65 9.01 -15.21
C LEU A 135 -10.43 7.89 -15.94
N THR A 136 -9.95 7.43 -17.10
CA THR A 136 -10.50 6.25 -17.78
C THR A 136 -10.34 4.99 -16.93
N ALA A 137 -9.17 4.80 -16.31
CA ALA A 137 -8.92 3.67 -15.40
C ALA A 137 -9.84 3.71 -14.17
N LEU A 138 -10.26 4.89 -13.73
CA LEU A 138 -11.25 5.09 -12.66
C LEU A 138 -12.72 4.93 -13.14
N GLY A 139 -12.95 4.55 -14.40
CA GLY A 139 -14.27 4.27 -14.95
C GLY A 139 -15.06 5.47 -15.46
N TYR A 140 -14.43 6.64 -15.63
CA TYR A 140 -15.10 7.80 -16.22
C TYR A 140 -15.23 7.65 -17.74
N VAL A 141 -16.36 8.13 -18.27
CA VAL A 141 -16.60 8.17 -19.72
C VAL A 141 -15.95 9.41 -20.34
N GLU A 142 -15.58 9.33 -21.61
CA GLU A 142 -14.79 10.37 -22.29
C GLU A 142 -15.44 11.77 -22.26
N ALA A 143 -16.77 11.83 -22.31
CA ALA A 143 -17.52 13.08 -22.18
C ALA A 143 -17.32 13.74 -20.80
N ASP A 144 -17.37 12.95 -19.72
CA ASP A 144 -17.14 13.43 -18.35
C ASP A 144 -15.67 13.77 -18.13
N ILE A 145 -14.75 12.98 -18.68
CA ILE A 145 -13.31 13.26 -18.60
C ILE A 145 -13.00 14.61 -19.22
N THR A 146 -13.56 14.90 -20.39
CA THR A 146 -13.39 16.18 -21.07
C THR A 146 -13.89 17.35 -20.22
N LEU A 147 -15.05 17.21 -19.58
CA LEU A 147 -15.57 18.24 -18.66
C LEU A 147 -14.71 18.42 -17.41
N LEU A 148 -14.21 17.32 -16.85
CA LEU A 148 -13.37 17.34 -15.66
C LEU A 148 -12.00 17.94 -15.92
N ILE A 149 -11.38 17.61 -17.05
CA ILE A 149 -10.15 18.25 -17.52
C ILE A 149 -10.43 19.73 -17.71
N ALA A 150 -11.41 20.14 -18.53
CA ALA A 150 -11.70 21.55 -18.78
C ALA A 150 -11.95 22.38 -17.49
N LYS A 151 -12.64 21.82 -16.49
CA LYS A 151 -12.88 22.47 -15.19
C LYS A 151 -11.62 22.59 -14.33
N ASN A 152 -10.68 21.66 -14.49
CA ASN A 152 -9.47 21.55 -13.67
C ASN A 152 -8.21 21.89 -14.45
N THR A 153 -8.33 22.31 -15.71
CA THR A 153 -7.27 22.92 -16.47
C THR A 153 -6.84 24.12 -15.62
N PRO A 154 -5.62 24.10 -15.07
CA PRO A 154 -5.15 25.27 -14.36
C PRO A 154 -5.28 26.43 -15.35
N THR A 155 -5.95 27.52 -14.94
CA THR A 155 -5.81 28.82 -15.59
C THR A 155 -4.38 29.28 -15.35
N LEU A 156 -3.44 28.57 -15.96
CA LEU A 156 -2.16 29.09 -16.34
C LEU A 156 -2.52 30.13 -17.39
N ALA A 157 -2.11 31.37 -17.15
CA ALA A 157 -1.71 32.20 -18.28
C ALA A 157 -0.93 31.28 -19.24
N PRO A 158 -1.29 31.28 -20.54
CA PRO A 158 -0.83 30.29 -21.50
C PRO A 158 0.66 30.13 -21.35
N ASP A 159 1.14 28.88 -21.39
CA ASP A 159 2.54 28.50 -21.50
C ASP A 159 3.49 29.70 -21.49
N LYS A 160 4.09 30.02 -20.33
CA LYS A 160 5.46 30.50 -20.42
C LYS A 160 6.32 29.29 -20.77
N VAL A 161 6.23 28.82 -22.02
CA VAL A 161 7.44 28.83 -22.83
C VAL A 161 8.01 30.22 -22.56
N ARG A 162 9.10 30.32 -21.80
CA ARG A 162 9.78 31.62 -21.72
C ARG A 162 10.10 31.94 -23.18
N GLU A 163 9.28 32.78 -23.81
CA GLU A 163 9.66 33.47 -25.02
C GLU A 163 10.98 34.11 -24.64
N LEU A 164 12.04 33.68 -25.31
CA LEU A 164 13.36 34.24 -25.08
C LEU A 164 13.20 35.74 -25.21
N SER A 165 13.50 36.49 -24.17
CA SER A 165 13.45 37.94 -24.32
C SER A 165 14.53 38.33 -25.33
N LYS A 166 14.38 39.49 -25.97
CA LYS A 166 15.46 40.07 -26.80
C LYS A 166 16.82 40.01 -26.10
N ALA A 167 16.87 40.25 -24.79
CA ALA A 167 18.10 40.18 -24.00
C ALA A 167 18.67 38.75 -23.91
N ASP A 168 17.82 37.73 -23.81
CA ASP A 168 18.24 36.33 -23.77
C ASP A 168 18.78 35.87 -25.13
N VAL A 169 18.12 36.26 -26.23
CA VAL A 169 18.58 35.95 -27.60
C VAL A 169 19.93 36.62 -27.88
N LEU A 170 20.07 37.92 -27.56
CA LEU A 170 21.32 38.65 -27.76
C LEU A 170 22.45 38.14 -26.87
N LYS A 171 22.14 37.75 -25.62
CA LYS A 171 23.12 37.12 -24.74
C LYS A 171 23.59 35.78 -25.31
N ALA A 172 22.67 34.92 -25.76
CA ALA A 172 23.00 33.64 -26.37
C ALA A 172 23.90 33.81 -27.60
N PHE A 173 23.59 34.78 -28.48
CA PHE A 173 24.41 35.11 -29.65
C PHE A 173 25.81 35.61 -29.25
N LYS A 174 25.91 36.56 -28.31
CA LYS A 174 27.21 37.08 -27.81
C LYS A 174 28.08 36.00 -27.16
N THR A 175 27.45 35.04 -26.48
CA THR A 175 28.16 33.90 -25.88
C THR A 175 28.48 32.78 -26.88
N GLY A 176 28.09 32.91 -28.15
CA GLY A 176 28.30 31.90 -29.19
C GLY A 176 27.44 30.65 -29.04
N LEU A 177 26.37 30.70 -28.23
CA LEU A 177 25.45 29.58 -28.00
C LEU A 177 24.52 29.34 -29.20
N ILE A 178 24.22 30.41 -29.95
CA ILE A 178 23.46 30.39 -31.21
C ILE A 178 24.23 31.20 -32.25
N ASP A 179 24.04 30.87 -33.53
CA ASP A 179 24.69 31.58 -34.63
C ASP A 179 23.89 32.81 -35.10
N GLY A 180 24.49 33.60 -36.00
CA GLY A 180 23.88 34.83 -36.50
C GLY A 180 22.53 34.61 -37.19
N PRO A 181 22.42 33.67 -38.15
CA PRO A 181 21.14 33.33 -38.78
C PRO A 181 20.05 32.90 -37.79
N GLU A 182 20.41 32.10 -36.78
CA GLU A 182 19.47 31.62 -35.77
C GLU A 182 19.03 32.74 -34.80
N ALA A 183 19.94 33.65 -34.43
CA ALA A 183 19.60 34.84 -33.64
C ALA A 183 18.64 35.77 -34.40
N ARG A 184 18.86 35.99 -35.71
CA ARG A 184 17.97 36.78 -36.58
C ARG A 184 16.56 36.18 -36.65
N ALA A 185 16.47 34.89 -36.92
CA ALA A 185 15.18 34.20 -37.01
C ALA A 185 14.38 34.28 -35.70
N ARG A 186 15.07 34.17 -34.55
CA ARG A 186 14.44 34.28 -33.23
C ARG A 186 14.03 35.72 -32.89
N LEU A 187 14.80 36.73 -33.27
CA LEU A 187 14.42 38.15 -33.10
C LEU A 187 13.27 38.54 -34.03
N ALA A 188 13.25 38.05 -35.27
CA ALA A 188 12.13 38.26 -36.20
C ALA A 188 10.84 37.60 -35.68
N ALA A 189 10.94 36.40 -35.09
CA ALA A 189 9.82 35.73 -34.42
C ALA A 189 9.29 36.49 -33.20
N LEU A 190 10.12 37.34 -32.58
CA LEU A 190 9.73 38.26 -31.50
C LEU A 190 9.16 39.60 -32.04
N GLY A 191 9.08 39.78 -33.35
CA GLY A 191 8.44 40.93 -34.00
C GLY A 191 9.35 42.11 -34.33
N TYR A 192 10.68 41.96 -34.22
CA TYR A 192 11.62 43.01 -34.63
C TYR A 192 11.76 43.07 -36.15
N GLY A 193 11.82 44.27 -36.71
CA GLY A 193 12.08 44.47 -38.15
C GLY A 193 13.55 44.19 -38.50
N GLU A 194 13.83 43.82 -39.74
CA GLU A 194 15.20 43.53 -40.22
C GLU A 194 16.20 44.65 -39.89
N ASP A 195 15.83 45.91 -40.11
CA ASP A 195 16.66 47.08 -39.79
C ASP A 195 16.96 47.18 -38.28
N GLU A 196 16.01 46.81 -37.42
CA GLU A 196 16.20 46.81 -35.97
C GLU A 196 17.08 45.62 -35.54
N ILE A 197 16.87 44.44 -36.12
CA ILE A 197 17.64 43.23 -35.84
C ILE A 197 19.13 43.47 -36.12
N ASP A 198 19.45 44.12 -37.23
CA ASP A 198 20.83 44.46 -37.58
C ASP A 198 21.47 45.41 -36.57
N ILE A 199 20.74 46.40 -36.06
CA ILE A 199 21.22 47.28 -34.98
C ILE A 199 21.45 46.47 -33.69
N LEU A 200 20.53 45.57 -33.35
CA LEU A 200 20.59 44.79 -32.11
C LEU A 200 21.71 43.76 -32.07
N MET A 201 22.09 43.21 -33.22
CA MET A 201 23.16 42.21 -33.30
C MET A 201 24.57 42.82 -33.28
N VAL A 202 24.69 44.14 -33.47
CA VAL A 202 25.97 44.87 -33.46
C VAL A 202 26.24 45.54 -32.10
N LEU A 203 25.22 45.73 -31.26
CA LEU A 203 25.30 46.18 -29.87
C LEU A 203 25.88 45.11 -28.95
#